data_AF-A0AAN6R7L3-F1
#
_entry.id   AF-A0AAN6R7L3-F1
#
_cell.length_a   1.000
_cell.length_b   1.000
_cell.length_c   1.000
_cell.angle_alpha   90.00
_cell.angle_beta   90.00
_cell.angle_gamma   90.00
#
_symmetry.space_group_name_H-M   'P 1'
#
loop_
_entity.id
_entity.type
_entity.pdbx_description
1 polymer ?
#
loop_
_entity_poly.entity_id
_entity_poly.type
_entity_poly.pdbx_seq_one_letter_code
_entity_poly.pdbx_strand_id
1 'polypeptide(L)'
;MGPALTAADYSLPVNCIRVTIHTLGKFFESDTRSGNHASIFLLTGDEMSVRLNMTKAAPTDTMGTYTQERCLYDTSRTSLHDMDLPAVQGFTVQHVIHLINEKGRHKYRLAPSGVGCRFWVKTVIEDLKSAGYIDPVSAVQVCNGLQYNYSRDREPEFEAIVPGTFV
;
A
#
# COMPACT_ATOMS: atom_id res chain seq x y z
N MET A 1 3.30 -14.85 -5.15
CA MET A 1 2.04 -14.44 -4.51
C MET A 1 1.90 -15.23 -3.22
N GLY A 2 1.50 -14.56 -2.15
CA GLY A 2 1.11 -15.25 -0.91
C GLY A 2 -0.26 -15.93 -1.08
N PRO A 3 -0.63 -16.85 -0.18
CA PRO A 3 -1.97 -17.42 -0.19
C PRO A 3 -3.04 -16.34 0.08
N ALA A 4 -4.24 -16.56 -0.45
CA ALA A 4 -5.41 -15.76 -0.11
C ALA A 4 -5.73 -15.88 1.39
N LEU A 5 -6.40 -14.87 1.93
CA LEU A 5 -6.80 -14.87 3.33
C LEU A 5 -7.85 -15.95 3.62
N THR A 6 -7.69 -16.60 4.77
CA THR A 6 -8.65 -17.50 5.40
C THR A 6 -9.53 -16.74 6.40
N ALA A 7 -10.62 -17.34 6.87
CA ALA A 7 -11.50 -16.72 7.87
C ALA A 7 -10.76 -16.34 9.17
N ALA A 8 -9.75 -17.12 9.57
CA ALA A 8 -8.97 -16.86 10.78
C ALA A 8 -8.08 -15.61 10.63
N ASP A 9 -7.64 -15.28 9.41
CA ASP A 9 -6.75 -14.16 9.15
C ASP A 9 -7.41 -12.81 9.44
N TYR A 10 -8.74 -12.71 9.30
CA TYR A 10 -9.49 -11.49 9.56
C TYR A 10 -9.47 -11.08 11.04
N SER A 11 -9.34 -12.05 11.95
CA SER A 11 -9.28 -11.81 13.39
C SER A 11 -7.88 -11.47 13.90
N LEU A 12 -6.85 -11.49 13.03
CA LEU A 12 -5.49 -11.17 13.45
C LEU A 12 -5.39 -9.72 13.93
N PRO A 13 -4.68 -9.47 15.04
CA PRO A 13 -4.41 -8.12 15.50
C PRO A 13 -3.54 -7.40 14.47
N VAL A 14 -3.71 -6.08 14.36
CA VAL A 14 -2.85 -5.22 13.55
C VAL A 14 -2.20 -4.22 14.48
N ASN A 15 -0.92 -4.41 14.73
CA ASN A 15 -0.15 -3.55 15.65
C ASN A 15 0.38 -2.30 14.94
N CYS A 16 0.66 -2.45 13.65
CA CYS A 16 1.21 -1.40 12.81
C CYS A 16 0.74 -1.59 11.38
N ILE A 17 0.49 -0.47 10.70
CA ILE A 17 0.24 -0.41 9.26
C ILE A 17 1.52 0.11 8.62
N ARG A 18 2.14 -0.68 7.75
CA ARG A 18 3.35 -0.31 7.02
C ARG A 18 2.99 0.01 5.58
N VAL A 19 3.39 1.18 5.10
CA VAL A 19 3.38 1.51 3.68
C VAL A 19 4.75 1.21 3.11
N THR A 20 4.81 0.34 2.11
CA THR A 20 6.06 -0.06 1.46
C THR A 20 6.10 0.46 0.04
N ILE A 21 7.20 1.14 -0.31
CA ILE A 21 7.58 1.43 -1.69
C ILE A 21 8.50 0.33 -2.19
N HIS A 22 8.03 -0.39 -3.21
CA HIS A 22 8.75 -1.48 -3.85
C HIS A 22 9.48 -1.00 -5.09
N THR A 23 10.65 -1.58 -5.35
CA THR A 23 11.30 -1.51 -6.66
C THR A 23 10.58 -2.43 -7.66
N LEU A 24 10.30 -1.90 -8.86
CA LEU A 24 9.95 -2.69 -10.05
C LEU A 24 11.18 -2.92 -10.96
N GLY A 25 12.36 -2.50 -10.52
CA GLY A 25 13.56 -2.44 -11.35
C GLY A 25 13.51 -1.28 -12.34
N LYS A 26 14.51 -1.25 -13.22
CA LYS A 26 14.58 -0.32 -14.35
C LYS A 26 13.83 -0.91 -15.54
N PHE A 27 13.08 -0.10 -16.27
CA PHE A 27 12.37 -0.57 -17.46
C PHE A 27 13.28 -0.57 -18.69
N PHE A 28 14.18 0.41 -18.77
CA PHE A 28 15.19 0.53 -19.81
C PHE A 28 16.59 0.64 -19.19
N GLU A 29 17.63 0.20 -19.92
CA GLU A 29 19.03 0.29 -19.45
C GLU A 29 19.46 1.75 -19.20
N SER A 30 18.92 2.67 -19.99
CA SER A 30 19.10 4.11 -19.86
C SER A 30 18.43 4.71 -18.63
N ASP A 31 17.51 3.99 -17.98
CA ASP A 31 16.80 4.52 -16.83
C ASP A 31 17.77 4.77 -15.69
N THR A 32 17.73 5.99 -15.18
CA THR A 32 18.51 6.36 -14.00
C THR A 32 17.79 5.98 -12.70
N ARG A 33 16.51 5.60 -12.77
CA ARG A 33 15.63 5.35 -11.62
C ARG A 33 14.85 4.06 -11.77
N SER A 34 14.49 3.46 -10.65
CA SER A 34 13.59 2.30 -10.66
C SER A 34 12.13 2.74 -10.80
N GLY A 35 11.35 1.94 -11.51
CA GLY A 35 9.90 1.95 -11.34
C GLY A 35 9.55 1.68 -9.88
N ASN A 36 8.51 2.33 -9.38
CA ASN A 36 8.05 2.17 -8.01
C ASN A 36 6.63 1.64 -7.98
N HIS A 37 6.35 0.84 -6.95
CA HIS A 37 5.00 0.39 -6.63
C HIS A 37 4.74 0.54 -5.14
N ALA A 38 3.56 1.03 -4.76
CA ALA A 38 3.19 1.20 -3.35
C ALA A 38 2.19 0.12 -2.92
N SER A 39 2.41 -0.49 -1.76
CA SER A 39 1.44 -1.40 -1.14
C SER A 39 1.35 -1.17 0.38
N ILE A 40 0.35 -1.77 1.02
CA ILE A 40 0.12 -1.67 2.46
C ILE A 40 0.33 -3.05 3.08
N PHE A 41 1.08 -3.11 4.17
CA PHE A 41 1.28 -4.28 4.99
C PHE A 41 0.63 -4.04 6.35
N LEU A 42 -0.30 -4.91 6.73
CA LEU A 42 -0.87 -4.96 8.07
C LEU A 42 0.01 -5.89 8.89
N LEU A 43 0.78 -5.37 9.85
CA LEU A 43 1.71 -6.15 10.63
C LEU A 43 0.97 -6.87 11.75
N THR A 44 0.94 -8.21 11.68
CA THR A 44 0.11 -9.05 12.55
C THR A 44 0.84 -9.68 13.73
N GLY A 45 2.11 -9.30 13.94
CA GLY A 45 3.01 -9.94 14.90
C GLY A 45 3.77 -11.13 14.30
N ASP A 46 4.74 -11.65 15.04
CA ASP A 46 5.58 -12.80 14.69
C ASP A 46 6.24 -12.70 13.31
N GLU A 47 6.69 -11.49 12.93
CA GLU A 47 7.26 -11.19 11.61
C GLU A 47 6.33 -11.55 10.45
N MET A 48 5.01 -11.59 10.67
CA MET A 48 3.99 -11.87 9.67
C MET A 48 3.16 -10.63 9.36
N SER A 49 2.55 -10.64 8.17
CA SER A 49 1.68 -9.55 7.75
C SER A 49 0.58 -10.00 6.80
N VAL A 50 -0.37 -9.09 6.56
CA VAL A 50 -1.32 -9.15 5.45
C VAL A 50 -1.01 -8.02 4.48
N ARG A 51 -0.71 -8.36 3.22
CA ARG A 51 -0.47 -7.36 2.18
C ARG A 51 -1.77 -7.02 1.47
N LEU A 52 -2.11 -5.75 1.49
CA LEU A 52 -3.17 -5.14 0.68
C LEU A 52 -2.52 -4.44 -0.51
N ASN A 53 -2.98 -4.79 -1.70
CA ASN A 53 -2.32 -4.34 -2.91
C ASN A 53 -3.31 -3.91 -3.98
N MET A 54 -2.90 -2.92 -4.79
CA MET A 54 -3.68 -2.42 -5.92
C MET A 54 -2.77 -2.33 -7.15
N THR A 55 -2.92 -3.28 -8.06
CA THR A 55 -2.05 -3.41 -9.25
C THR A 55 -2.85 -3.34 -10.54
N LYS A 56 -2.16 -3.13 -11.66
CA LYS A 56 -2.74 -3.31 -12.99
C LYS A 56 -2.55 -4.76 -13.45
N ALA A 57 -3.62 -5.46 -13.83
CA ALA A 57 -3.53 -6.87 -14.25
C ALA A 57 -2.92 -7.05 -15.64
N ALA A 58 -3.32 -6.25 -16.62
CA ALA A 58 -2.75 -6.26 -17.97
C ALA A 58 -2.45 -4.83 -18.49
N PRO A 59 -1.54 -4.65 -19.47
CA PRO A 59 -1.13 -3.33 -19.98
C PRO A 59 -2.28 -2.43 -20.48
N THR A 60 -3.38 -3.01 -20.92
CA THR A 60 -4.57 -2.28 -21.40
C THR A 60 -5.64 -2.07 -20.34
N ASP A 61 -5.50 -2.70 -19.18
CA ASP A 61 -6.50 -2.58 -18.11
C ASP A 61 -6.46 -1.20 -17.48
N THR A 62 -7.65 -0.66 -17.24
CA THR A 62 -7.83 0.62 -16.54
C THR A 62 -8.30 0.40 -15.11
N MET A 63 -8.98 -0.71 -14.83
CA MET A 63 -9.36 -1.10 -13.49
C MET A 63 -8.18 -1.72 -12.75
N GLY A 64 -7.96 -1.25 -11.54
CA GLY A 64 -7.01 -1.87 -10.63
C GLY A 64 -7.55 -3.20 -10.10
N THR A 65 -6.63 -4.13 -9.88
CA THR A 65 -6.85 -5.40 -9.23
C THR A 65 -6.47 -5.27 -7.77
N TYR A 66 -7.47 -5.29 -6.91
CA TYR A 66 -7.28 -5.32 -5.46
C TYR A 66 -6.96 -6.75 -5.02
N THR A 67 -5.87 -6.94 -4.28
CA THR A 67 -5.53 -8.24 -3.68
C THR A 67 -5.26 -8.12 -2.18
N GLN A 68 -5.54 -9.23 -1.48
CA GLN A 68 -5.30 -9.43 -0.06
C GLN A 68 -4.55 -10.75 0.10
N GLU A 69 -3.32 -10.69 0.60
CA GLU A 69 -2.43 -11.85 0.66
C GLU A 69 -1.82 -12.00 2.05
N ARG A 70 -1.88 -13.20 2.62
CA ARG A 70 -1.12 -13.51 3.84
C ARG A 70 0.35 -13.64 3.50
N CYS A 71 1.20 -12.97 4.29
CA CYS A 71 2.64 -12.99 4.14
C CYS A 71 3.29 -13.55 5.40
N LEU A 72 4.16 -14.54 5.25
CA LEU A 72 5.01 -15.08 6.32
C LEU A 72 6.29 -14.23 6.50
N TYR A 73 6.14 -12.93 6.28
CA TYR A 73 7.18 -11.91 6.41
C TYR A 73 6.47 -10.57 6.67
N ASP A 74 7.15 -9.63 7.34
CA ASP A 74 6.69 -8.25 7.55
C ASP A 74 7.43 -7.23 6.66
N THR A 75 8.53 -7.68 6.05
CA THR A 75 9.44 -6.84 5.25
C THR A 75 9.65 -7.47 3.88
N SER A 76 9.29 -6.74 2.84
CA SER A 76 9.41 -7.24 1.46
C SER A 76 10.86 -7.16 0.97
N ARG A 77 11.33 -8.20 0.27
CA ARG A 77 12.67 -8.19 -0.38
C ARG A 77 12.83 -7.10 -1.45
N THR A 78 11.72 -6.60 -1.98
CA THR A 78 11.71 -5.50 -2.96
C THR A 78 11.52 -4.14 -2.31
N SER A 79 11.43 -4.07 -0.98
CA SER A 79 11.30 -2.80 -0.26
C SER A 79 12.50 -1.89 -0.57
N LEU A 80 12.19 -0.65 -0.90
CA LEU A 80 13.12 0.47 -0.98
C LEU A 80 12.93 1.43 0.19
N HIS A 81 11.69 1.56 0.66
CA HIS A 81 11.33 2.44 1.75
C HIS A 81 10.07 1.94 2.44
N ASP A 82 10.13 1.84 3.76
CA ASP A 82 9.01 1.43 4.62
C ASP A 82 8.66 2.59 5.55
N MET A 83 7.36 2.90 5.63
CA MET A 83 6.82 3.95 6.49
C MET A 83 5.76 3.34 7.39
N ASP A 84 6.01 3.37 8.70
CA ASP A 84 5.20 2.68 9.69
C ASP A 84 4.23 3.64 10.40
N LEU A 85 2.98 3.20 10.51
CA LEU A 85 1.91 3.90 11.23
C LEU A 85 1.41 3.00 12.37
N PRO A 86 1.67 3.36 13.63
CA PRO A 86 1.12 2.63 14.77
C PRO A 86 -0.41 2.61 14.70
N ALA A 87 -1.00 1.43 14.89
CA ALA A 87 -2.44 1.26 14.95
C ALA A 87 -2.96 1.39 16.38
N VAL A 88 -4.24 1.72 16.53
CA VAL A 88 -4.92 1.73 17.84
C VAL A 88 -5.06 0.32 18.43
N GLN A 89 -5.21 0.24 19.75
CA GLN A 89 -5.42 -1.05 20.43
C GLN A 89 -6.73 -1.72 20.00
N GLY A 90 -6.72 -3.05 19.90
CA GLY A 90 -7.88 -3.84 19.47
C GLY A 90 -8.16 -3.79 17.96
N PHE A 91 -7.28 -3.15 17.18
CA PHE A 91 -7.39 -3.10 15.73
C PHE A 91 -7.04 -4.45 15.09
N THR A 92 -7.74 -4.80 14.01
CA THR A 92 -7.62 -6.11 13.35
C THR A 92 -7.64 -5.98 11.83
N VAL A 93 -7.23 -7.05 11.14
CA VAL A 93 -7.27 -7.14 9.68
C VAL A 93 -8.68 -6.90 9.14
N GLN A 94 -9.70 -7.43 9.83
CA GLN A 94 -11.11 -7.22 9.47
C GLN A 94 -11.51 -5.75 9.44
N HIS A 95 -11.08 -4.94 10.41
CA HIS A 95 -11.43 -3.53 10.46
C HIS A 95 -10.93 -2.77 9.21
N VAL A 96 -9.72 -3.06 8.75
CA VAL A 96 -9.15 -2.45 7.54
C VAL A 96 -9.91 -2.90 6.29
N ILE A 97 -10.13 -4.21 6.13
CA ILE A 97 -10.80 -4.75 4.94
C ILE A 97 -12.26 -4.28 4.88
N HIS A 98 -12.94 -4.22 6.02
CA HIS A 98 -14.29 -3.69 6.11
C HIS A 98 -14.34 -2.23 5.66
N LEU A 99 -13.43 -1.38 6.16
CA LEU A 99 -13.35 0.02 5.76
C LEU A 99 -13.11 0.18 4.24
N ILE A 100 -12.19 -0.59 3.67
CA ILE A 100 -11.92 -0.61 2.22
C ILE A 100 -13.17 -1.01 1.42
N ASN A 101 -13.92 -1.99 1.90
CA ASN A 101 -15.12 -2.46 1.22
C ASN A 101 -16.27 -1.44 1.33
N GLU A 102 -16.53 -0.92 2.54
CA GLU A 102 -17.57 0.07 2.82
C GLU A 102 -17.36 1.36 2.02
N LYS A 103 -16.11 1.84 1.95
CA LYS A 103 -15.73 3.04 1.18
C LYS A 103 -15.56 2.78 -0.32
N GLY A 104 -15.76 1.55 -0.79
CA GLY A 104 -15.61 1.17 -2.20
C GLY A 104 -14.17 1.25 -2.73
N ARG A 105 -13.14 1.24 -1.88
CA ARG A 105 -11.73 1.42 -2.30
C ARG A 105 -11.18 0.26 -3.12
N HIS A 106 -11.84 -0.89 -3.09
CA HIS A 106 -11.53 -2.02 -3.99
C HIS A 106 -11.94 -1.74 -5.45
N LYS A 107 -12.85 -0.78 -5.69
CA LYS A 107 -13.30 -0.35 -7.03
C LYS A 107 -12.52 0.87 -7.48
N TYR A 108 -11.23 0.67 -7.74
CA TYR A 108 -10.34 1.74 -8.14
C TYR A 108 -9.95 1.62 -9.61
N ARG A 109 -10.08 2.72 -10.34
CA ARG A 109 -9.59 2.89 -11.70
C ARG A 109 -8.27 3.67 -11.64
N LEU A 110 -7.22 3.08 -12.20
CA LEU A 110 -5.90 3.71 -12.27
C LEU A 110 -5.94 4.95 -13.17
N ALA A 111 -4.96 5.84 -13.03
CA ALA A 111 -4.79 6.95 -13.94
C ALA A 111 -4.54 6.43 -15.37
N PRO A 112 -4.83 7.22 -16.43
CA PRO A 112 -4.63 6.79 -17.82
C PRO A 112 -3.21 6.30 -18.13
N SER A 113 -2.21 6.83 -17.43
CA SER A 113 -0.81 6.40 -17.51
C SER A 113 -0.53 5.02 -16.89
N GLY A 114 -1.53 4.36 -16.31
CA GLY A 114 -1.38 3.07 -15.61
C GLY A 114 -0.78 3.18 -14.21
N VAL A 115 -0.42 4.39 -13.77
CA VAL A 115 0.00 4.67 -12.39
C VAL A 115 -1.21 4.97 -11.50
N GLY A 116 -0.98 5.03 -10.19
CA GLY A 116 -2.03 5.39 -9.23
C GLY A 116 -2.04 4.54 -7.97
N CYS A 117 -1.14 3.57 -7.81
CA CYS A 117 -1.00 2.81 -6.57
C CYS A 117 -0.71 3.72 -5.38
N ARG A 118 0.16 4.72 -5.52
CA ARG A 118 0.42 5.74 -4.49
C ARG A 118 -0.82 6.54 -4.11
N PHE A 119 -1.67 6.91 -5.08
CA PHE A 119 -2.92 7.61 -4.79
C PHE A 119 -3.91 6.71 -4.05
N TRP A 120 -4.02 5.45 -4.46
CA TRP A 120 -4.85 4.47 -3.76
C TRP A 120 -4.39 4.29 -2.32
N VAL A 121 -3.08 4.06 -2.09
CA VAL A 121 -2.50 3.93 -0.75
C VAL A 121 -2.76 5.21 0.08
N LYS A 122 -2.47 6.39 -0.48
CA LYS A 122 -2.74 7.68 0.18
C LYS A 122 -4.20 7.80 0.62
N THR A 123 -5.13 7.42 -0.25
CA THR A 123 -6.57 7.47 0.07
C THR A 123 -6.93 6.51 1.21
N VAL A 124 -6.41 5.28 1.19
CA VAL A 124 -6.65 4.30 2.26
C VAL A 124 -6.08 4.80 3.60
N ILE A 125 -4.89 5.40 3.61
CA ILE A 125 -4.30 6.01 4.82
C ILE A 125 -5.16 7.19 5.31
N GLU A 126 -5.69 8.02 4.41
CA GLU A 126 -6.61 9.11 4.78
C GLU A 126 -7.94 8.59 5.35
N ASP A 127 -8.47 7.49 4.83
CA ASP A 127 -9.67 6.84 5.36
C ASP A 127 -9.40 6.26 6.76
N LEU A 128 -8.26 5.57 6.96
CA LEU A 128 -7.85 5.01 8.26
C LEU A 128 -7.69 6.12 9.31
N LYS A 129 -7.06 7.23 8.94
CA LYS A 129 -6.94 8.43 9.79
C LYS A 129 -8.31 8.98 10.16
N SER A 130 -9.20 9.12 9.17
CA SER A 130 -10.54 9.69 9.39
C SER A 130 -11.42 8.80 10.27
N ALA A 131 -11.19 7.49 10.24
CA ALA A 131 -11.84 6.52 11.11
C ALA A 131 -11.22 6.45 12.53
N GLY A 132 -10.12 7.18 12.78
CA GLY A 132 -9.43 7.18 14.07
C GLY A 132 -8.61 5.92 14.35
N TYR A 133 -8.26 5.14 13.32
CA TYR A 133 -7.51 3.89 13.48
C TYR A 133 -5.99 4.06 13.56
N ILE A 134 -5.49 5.24 13.17
CA ILE A 134 -4.07 5.60 13.16
C ILE A 134 -3.88 7.05 13.61
N ASP A 135 -2.66 7.36 14.06
CA ASP A 135 -2.28 8.72 14.45
C ASP A 135 -2.28 9.70 13.25
N PRO A 136 -2.92 10.89 13.36
CA PRO A 136 -2.94 11.88 12.29
C PRO A 136 -1.58 12.43 11.86
N VAL A 137 -0.60 12.52 12.78
CA VAL A 137 0.74 13.05 12.47
C VAL A 137 1.50 12.04 11.63
N SER A 138 1.51 10.77 12.02
CA SER A 138 2.08 9.68 11.22
C SER A 138 1.43 9.58 9.85
N ALA A 139 0.11 9.72 9.77
CA ALA A 139 -0.61 9.71 8.50
C ALA A 139 -0.14 10.82 7.54
N VAL A 140 0.07 12.04 8.04
CA VAL A 140 0.59 13.16 7.22
C VAL A 140 2.01 12.88 6.74
N GLN A 141 2.88 12.34 7.59
CA GLN A 141 4.25 11.99 7.23
C GLN A 141 4.29 10.95 6.11
N VAL A 142 3.49 9.88 6.22
CA VAL A 142 3.40 8.83 5.19
C VAL A 142 2.84 9.39 3.88
N CYS A 143 1.77 10.19 3.94
CA CYS A 143 1.20 10.82 2.75
C CYS A 143 2.21 11.75 2.04
N ASN A 144 3.09 12.41 2.78
CA ASN A 144 4.18 13.21 2.21
C ASN A 144 5.27 12.33 1.59
N GLY A 145 5.66 11.22 2.23
CA GLY A 145 6.64 10.27 1.69
C GLY A 145 6.18 9.59 0.39
N LEU A 146 4.87 9.37 0.24
CA LEU A 146 4.29 8.86 -1.02
C LEU A 146 4.50 9.77 -2.23
N GLN A 147 4.91 11.03 -2.06
CA GLN A 147 5.18 11.98 -3.15
C GLN A 147 6.60 11.83 -3.74
N TYR A 148 7.33 10.78 -3.37
CA TYR A 148 8.70 10.57 -3.82
C TYR A 148 8.88 9.24 -4.55
N ASN A 149 9.77 9.26 -5.54
CA ASN A 149 10.38 8.09 -6.16
C ASN A 149 11.62 7.70 -5.35
N TYR A 150 11.70 6.42 -5.01
CA TYR A 150 12.81 5.83 -4.28
C TYR A 150 13.59 4.93 -5.23
N SER A 151 14.91 4.96 -5.11
CA SER A 151 15.83 4.06 -5.82
C SER A 151 16.96 3.68 -4.87
N ARG A 152 17.56 2.49 -5.04
CA ARG A 152 18.68 2.08 -4.19
C ARG A 152 19.85 3.05 -4.34
N ASP A 153 20.50 3.34 -3.22
CA ASP A 153 21.72 4.16 -3.14
C ASP A 153 21.58 5.56 -3.76
N ARG A 154 20.36 6.11 -3.72
CA ARG A 154 20.05 7.46 -4.22
C ARG A 154 19.10 8.18 -3.29
N GLU A 155 19.21 9.50 -3.28
CA GLU A 155 18.25 10.36 -2.61
C GLU A 155 16.87 10.22 -3.26
N PRO A 156 15.77 10.24 -2.47
CA PRO A 156 14.43 10.25 -3.00
C PRO A 156 14.18 11.46 -3.89
N GLU A 157 13.54 11.26 -5.03
CA GLU A 157 13.22 12.32 -5.98
C GLU A 157 11.73 12.64 -5.93
N PHE A 158 11.36 13.92 -5.90
CA PHE A 158 9.95 14.30 -5.90
C PHE A 158 9.27 13.84 -7.19
N GLU A 159 8.16 13.11 -7.03
CA GLU A 159 7.33 12.58 -8.10
C GLU A 159 5.87 12.67 -7.65
N ALA A 160 5.21 13.75 -8.10
CA ALA A 160 3.85 14.06 -7.72
C ALA A 160 2.90 12.87 -7.95
N ILE A 161 2.04 12.62 -6.96
CA ILE A 161 1.01 11.57 -7.05
C ILE A 161 0.02 11.92 -8.16
N VAL A 162 -0.10 11.02 -9.14
CA VAL A 162 -1.13 11.10 -10.18
C VAL A 162 -2.39 10.37 -9.69
N PRO A 163 -3.53 11.06 -9.56
CA PRO A 163 -4.76 10.45 -9.05
C PRO A 163 -5.43 9.56 -10.11
N GLY A 164 -5.95 8.42 -9.65
CA GLY A 164 -6.99 7.66 -10.36
C GLY A 164 -8.38 8.06 -9.87
N THR A 165 -9.37 7.20 -10.11
CA THR A 165 -10.77 7.45 -9.69
C THR A 165 -11.39 6.23 -9.02
N PHE A 166 -12.27 6.46 -8.05
CA PHE A 166 -13.10 5.41 -7.43
C PHE A 166 -14.46 5.36 -8.14
N VAL A 167 -14.99 4.16 -8.36
CA VAL A 167 -16.22 3.91 -9.15
C VAL A 167 -17.29 3.14 -8.39
#